data_AF-A0A1I8MLX3-F1
#
_entry.id   AF-A0A1I8MLX3-F1
#
_cell.length_a   1.000
_cell.length_b   1.000
_cell.length_c   1.000
_cell.angle_alpha   90.00
_cell.angle_beta   90.00
_cell.angle_gamma   90.00
#
_symmetry.space_group_name_H-M   'P 1'
#
loop_
_entity.id
_entity.type
_entity.pdbx_description
1 polymer ?
#
loop_
_entity_poly.entity_id
_entity_poly.type
_entity_poly.pdbx_seq_one_letter_code
_entity_poly.pdbx_strand_id
1 'polypeptide(L)'
;MRFTSRLHAQHLGWSFKKHWQTQGKRIPNDTGAASELEKKEILIKNTGDATAHDKFKTNIGSLTHHQWHDKFCYIYCKETVLLEGLPQAQLLTNTVKIKGLPKSLYELIINLKIPSSVERNAELAVTKSNVYDAEQSSLPRTRNVDRPAYKYPRVYGASQLRSK
;
A
#
# COMPACT_ATOMS: atom_id res chain seq x y z
N MET A 1 -18.37 8.30 -37.57
CA MET A 1 -17.03 8.65 -37.04
C MET A 1 -16.25 7.35 -36.83
N ARG A 2 -15.14 7.12 -37.54
CA ARG A 2 -14.37 5.86 -37.40
C ARG A 2 -13.65 5.86 -36.06
N PHE A 3 -13.91 4.86 -35.23
CA PHE A 3 -13.22 4.68 -33.96
C PHE A 3 -11.74 4.42 -34.20
N THR A 4 -10.88 5.37 -33.83
CA THR A 4 -9.43 5.17 -33.83
C THR A 4 -9.05 4.23 -32.68
N SER A 5 -7.92 3.51 -32.80
CA SER A 5 -7.43 2.60 -31.76
C SER A 5 -7.30 3.27 -30.38
N ARG A 6 -6.96 4.57 -30.37
CA ARG A 6 -6.90 5.39 -29.14
C ARG A 6 -8.28 5.65 -28.54
N LEU A 7 -9.29 5.95 -29.34
CA LEU A 7 -10.67 6.11 -28.86
C LEU A 7 -11.24 4.77 -28.34
N HIS A 8 -10.88 3.67 -29.00
CA HIS A 8 -11.27 2.32 -28.59
C HIS A 8 -10.68 1.96 -27.21
N ALA A 9 -9.42 2.30 -26.95
CA ALA A 9 -8.78 2.08 -25.64
C ALA A 9 -9.43 2.90 -24.50
N GLN A 10 -9.85 4.14 -24.77
CA GLN A 10 -10.56 4.99 -23.79
C GLN A 10 -11.96 4.43 -23.47
N HIS A 11 -12.70 3.99 -24.50
CA HIS A 11 -14.02 3.41 -24.33
C HIS A 11 -14.01 2.03 -23.65
N LEU A 12 -12.95 1.24 -23.86
CA LEU A 12 -12.78 -0.05 -23.17
C LEU A 12 -12.71 0.17 -21.65
N GLY A 13 -11.88 1.11 -21.17
CA GLY A 13 -11.76 1.40 -19.74
C GLY A 13 -13.08 1.82 -19.08
N TRP A 14 -13.86 2.69 -19.74
CA TRP A 14 -15.17 3.11 -19.25
C TRP A 14 -16.20 1.97 -19.30
N SER A 15 -16.16 1.14 -20.34
CA SER A 15 -17.03 -0.02 -20.48
C SER A 15 -16.74 -1.06 -19.39
N PHE A 16 -15.47 -1.35 -19.10
CA PHE A 16 -15.08 -2.23 -18.00
C PHE A 16 -15.49 -1.68 -16.64
N LYS A 17 -15.28 -0.38 -16.37
CA LYS A 17 -15.70 0.25 -15.11
C LYS A 17 -17.22 0.17 -14.92
N LYS A 18 -17.99 0.48 -15.96
CA LYS A 18 -19.46 0.39 -15.94
C LYS A 18 -19.92 -1.06 -15.75
N HIS A 19 -19.32 -2.00 -16.48
CA HIS A 19 -19.63 -3.42 -16.36
C HIS A 19 -19.34 -3.93 -14.94
N TRP A 20 -18.18 -3.59 -14.37
CA TRP A 20 -17.82 -3.97 -13.01
C TRP A 20 -18.76 -3.38 -11.97
N GLN A 21 -19.12 -2.11 -12.09
CA GLN A 21 -20.11 -1.47 -11.20
C GLN A 21 -21.50 -2.12 -11.30
N THR A 22 -21.89 -2.56 -12.49
CA THR A 22 -23.19 -3.20 -12.73
C THR A 22 -23.20 -4.64 -12.21
N GLN A 23 -22.15 -5.42 -12.50
CA GLN A 23 -22.02 -6.81 -12.07
C GLN A 23 -21.79 -6.92 -10.55
N GLY A 24 -21.01 -6.02 -9.95
CA GLY A 24 -20.79 -6.01 -8.49
C GLY A 24 -22.04 -5.69 -7.67
N LYS A 25 -23.07 -5.12 -8.29
CA LYS A 25 -24.40 -4.86 -7.69
C LYS A 25 -25.43 -5.92 -8.06
N ARG A 26 -25.12 -6.82 -8.99
CA ARG A 26 -26.06 -7.88 -9.41
C ARG A 26 -26.06 -8.97 -8.36
N ILE A 27 -27.21 -9.13 -7.73
CA ILE A 27 -27.53 -10.33 -6.96
C ILE A 27 -27.78 -11.43 -8.00
N PRO A 28 -27.14 -12.61 -7.88
CA PRO A 28 -27.49 -13.74 -8.74
C PRO A 28 -28.97 -14.04 -8.56
N ASN A 29 -29.74 -13.83 -9.62
CA ASN A 29 -31.13 -14.26 -9.64
C ASN A 29 -31.15 -15.77 -9.81
N ASP A 30 -32.12 -16.42 -9.18
CA ASP A 30 -32.36 -17.84 -9.41
C ASP A 30 -32.64 -18.06 -10.91
N THR A 31 -31.79 -18.87 -11.54
CA THR A 31 -31.87 -19.17 -12.97
C THR A 31 -32.87 -20.29 -13.27
N GLY A 32 -33.47 -20.91 -12.24
CA GLY A 32 -34.37 -22.06 -12.41
C GLY A 32 -33.67 -23.33 -12.89
N ALA A 33 -32.33 -23.29 -13.00
CA ALA A 33 -31.52 -24.41 -13.45
C ALA A 33 -31.66 -25.64 -12.54
N ALA A 34 -31.86 -25.43 -11.23
CA ALA A 34 -32.14 -26.50 -10.29
C ALA A 34 -33.43 -27.25 -10.66
N SER A 35 -34.51 -26.52 -10.96
CA SER A 35 -35.80 -27.11 -11.34
C SER A 35 -35.74 -27.86 -12.69
N GLU A 36 -34.88 -27.46 -13.62
CA GLU A 36 -34.68 -28.21 -14.86
C GLU A 36 -33.86 -29.49 -14.69
N LEU A 37 -32.88 -29.48 -13.77
CA LEU A 37 -32.06 -30.64 -13.46
C LEU A 37 -32.86 -31.70 -12.68
N GLU A 38 -33.78 -31.28 -11.80
CA GLU A 38 -34.74 -32.17 -11.14
C GLU A 38 -35.66 -32.87 -12.15
N LYS A 39 -36.16 -32.14 -13.16
CA LYS A 39 -36.97 -32.73 -14.25
C LYS A 39 -36.21 -33.77 -15.09
N LYS A 40 -34.88 -33.70 -15.09
CA LYS A 40 -34.01 -34.65 -15.79
C LYS A 40 -33.51 -35.78 -14.89
N GLU A 41 -34.07 -35.91 -13.69
CA GLU A 41 -33.71 -36.92 -12.68
C GLU A 41 -32.22 -36.88 -12.27
N ILE A 42 -31.58 -35.70 -12.41
CA ILE A 42 -30.18 -35.52 -12.02
C ILE A 42 -30.14 -35.14 -10.54
N LEU A 43 -29.44 -35.94 -9.73
CA LEU A 43 -29.27 -35.71 -8.29
C LEU A 43 -28.47 -34.42 -8.03
N ILE A 44 -29.14 -33.39 -7.52
CA ILE A 44 -28.51 -32.15 -7.07
C ILE A 44 -28.04 -32.35 -5.63
N LYS A 45 -26.72 -32.37 -5.42
CA LYS A 45 -26.15 -32.31 -4.06
C LYS A 45 -26.11 -30.86 -3.60
N ASN A 46 -26.87 -30.54 -2.56
CA ASN A 46 -26.74 -29.26 -1.88
C ASN A 46 -25.37 -29.20 -1.20
N THR A 47 -24.58 -28.17 -1.50
CA THR A 47 -23.27 -27.94 -0.89
C THR A 47 -23.35 -27.34 0.52
N GLY A 48 -24.53 -27.38 1.17
CA GLY A 48 -24.73 -26.89 2.54
C GLY A 48 -23.83 -27.57 3.57
N ASP A 49 -23.39 -28.79 3.29
CA ASP A 49 -22.47 -29.56 4.14
C ASP A 49 -20.99 -29.28 3.85
N ALA A 50 -20.68 -28.53 2.78
CA ALA A 50 -19.32 -28.06 2.51
C ALA A 50 -19.03 -26.84 3.39
N THR A 51 -18.68 -27.11 4.65
CA THR A 51 -18.17 -26.18 5.69
C THR A 51 -18.54 -24.72 5.42
N ALA A 52 -19.65 -24.28 6.02
CA ALA A 52 -19.92 -22.88 6.22
C ALA A 52 -18.73 -22.26 6.96
N HIS A 53 -17.77 -21.70 6.22
CA HIS A 53 -16.73 -20.89 6.82
C HIS A 53 -17.45 -19.73 7.51
N ASP A 54 -17.28 -19.65 8.83
CA ASP A 54 -17.85 -18.59 9.65
C ASP A 54 -17.66 -17.26 8.92
N LYS A 55 -18.77 -16.67 8.49
CA LYS A 55 -18.75 -15.35 7.88
C LYS A 55 -18.11 -14.44 8.91
N PHE A 56 -16.91 -13.93 8.61
CA PHE A 56 -16.22 -12.98 9.47
C PHE A 56 -17.22 -11.87 9.85
N LYS A 57 -17.68 -11.89 11.10
CA LYS A 57 -18.43 -10.77 11.66
C LYS A 57 -17.46 -9.61 11.69
N THR A 58 -17.56 -8.72 10.71
CA THR A 58 -16.86 -7.45 10.77
C THR A 58 -17.46 -6.69 11.94
N ASN A 59 -16.72 -6.60 13.04
CA ASN A 59 -17.05 -5.71 14.14
C ASN A 59 -16.87 -4.28 13.63
N ILE A 60 -17.87 -3.77 12.91
CA ILE A 60 -18.00 -2.35 12.63
C ILE A 60 -18.19 -1.69 14.00
N GLY A 61 -17.28 -0.80 14.40
CA GLY A 61 -17.21 -0.25 15.75
C GLY A 61 -18.58 0.20 16.26
N SER A 62 -18.96 -0.29 17.44
CA SER A 62 -20.25 0.01 18.04
C SER A 62 -20.37 1.50 18.38
N LEU A 63 -21.50 2.11 18.03
CA LEU A 63 -21.89 3.48 18.43
C LEU A 63 -21.94 3.66 19.96
N THR A 64 -21.87 2.57 20.72
CA THR A 64 -21.89 2.56 22.19
C THR A 64 -20.51 2.71 22.83
N HIS A 65 -19.44 2.92 22.06
CA HIS A 65 -18.09 3.10 22.63
C HIS A 65 -17.99 4.44 23.37
N HIS A 66 -17.38 4.44 24.55
CA HIS A 66 -17.27 5.62 25.41
C HIS A 66 -16.44 6.77 24.80
N GLN A 67 -15.56 6.47 23.84
CA GLN A 67 -14.81 7.45 23.03
C GLN A 67 -15.46 7.73 21.67
N TRP A 68 -16.72 7.34 21.47
CA TRP A 68 -17.44 7.68 20.24
C TRP A 68 -17.86 9.15 20.28
N HIS A 69 -17.68 9.83 19.15
CA HIS A 69 -18.03 11.23 18.97
C HIS A 69 -18.70 11.42 17.60
N ASP A 70 -19.73 12.28 17.53
CA ASP A 70 -20.45 12.59 16.28
C ASP A 70 -19.57 13.27 15.22
N LYS A 71 -18.53 13.98 15.66
CA LYS A 71 -17.64 14.72 14.77
C LYS A 71 -16.62 13.77 14.13
N PHE A 72 -16.53 13.82 12.80
CA PHE A 72 -15.49 13.10 12.07
C PHE A 72 -14.11 13.60 12.47
N CYS A 73 -13.20 12.66 12.74
CA CYS A 73 -11.80 12.92 13.03
C CYS A 73 -10.93 12.25 11.95
N TYR A 74 -10.01 13.01 11.37
CA TYR A 74 -9.05 12.48 10.41
C TYR A 74 -7.83 11.93 11.14
N ILE A 75 -7.44 10.70 10.80
CA ILE A 75 -6.29 10.02 11.42
C ILE A 75 -5.17 9.90 10.39
N TYR A 76 -3.97 10.33 10.79
CA TYR A 76 -2.76 10.16 10.00
C TYR A 76 -1.94 8.98 10.55
N CYS A 77 -1.62 8.03 9.69
CA CYS A 77 -0.90 6.79 10.02
C CYS A 77 0.34 6.60 9.12
N LYS A 78 1.17 5.59 9.39
CA LYS A 78 2.36 5.28 8.56
C LYS A 78 2.01 4.97 7.09
N GLU A 79 0.79 4.50 6.85
CA GLU A 79 0.28 4.14 5.51
C GLU A 79 -0.35 5.32 4.76
N THR A 80 -0.65 6.42 5.45
CA THR A 80 -1.28 7.59 4.83
C THR A 80 -0.21 8.45 4.19
N VAL A 81 -0.40 8.78 2.92
CA VAL A 81 0.50 9.63 2.14
C VAL A 81 -0.19 10.97 1.86
N LEU A 82 0.47 12.07 2.24
CA LEU A 82 -0.02 13.43 1.96
C LEU A 82 0.09 13.73 0.47
N LEU A 83 -0.94 14.38 -0.10
CA LEU A 83 -1.03 14.67 -1.53
C LEU A 83 0.00 15.73 -1.94
N GLU A 84 0.06 16.84 -1.19
CA GLU A 84 1.01 17.92 -1.49
C GLU A 84 2.34 17.74 -0.74
N GLY A 85 2.39 16.79 0.19
CA GLY A 85 3.58 16.49 0.99
C GLY A 85 3.84 17.55 2.06
N LEU A 86 4.99 18.23 1.95
CA LEU A 86 5.46 19.15 2.98
C LEU A 86 4.60 20.41 3.18
N PRO A 87 4.11 21.12 2.13
CA PRO A 87 3.23 22.27 2.30
C PRO A 87 1.95 21.92 3.08
N GLN A 88 1.35 20.77 2.78
CA GLN A 88 0.18 20.26 3.50
C GLN A 88 0.52 19.96 4.98
N ALA A 89 1.66 19.33 5.26
CA ALA A 89 2.10 19.07 6.64
C ALA A 89 2.33 20.38 7.43
N GLN A 90 2.90 21.40 6.81
CA GLN A 90 3.11 22.72 7.43
C GLN A 90 1.79 23.38 7.83
N LEU A 91 0.78 23.32 6.96
CA LEU A 91 -0.56 23.86 7.25
C LEU A 91 -1.23 23.10 8.40
N LEU A 92 -1.20 21.75 8.37
CA LEU A 92 -1.82 20.91 9.38
C LEU A 92 -1.20 21.09 10.77
N THR A 93 0.11 21.34 10.83
CA THR A 93 0.84 21.51 12.10
C THR A 93 0.99 22.97 12.51
N ASN A 94 0.56 23.91 11.67
CA ASN A 94 0.80 25.35 11.83
C ASN A 94 2.30 25.66 12.05
N THR A 95 3.17 25.09 11.22
CA THR A 95 4.64 25.24 11.34
C THR A 95 5.28 25.80 10.07
N VAL A 96 6.46 26.42 10.25
CA VAL A 96 7.26 26.99 9.15
C VAL A 96 8.50 26.15 8.91
N LYS A 97 8.76 25.80 7.66
CA LYS A 97 9.98 25.13 7.23
C LYS A 97 11.14 26.13 7.20
N ILE A 98 12.14 25.89 8.02
CA ILE A 98 13.44 26.57 7.96
C ILE A 98 14.40 25.67 7.18
N LYS A 99 15.18 26.25 6.26
CA LYS A 99 16.20 25.50 5.51
C LYS A 99 17.45 25.34 6.39
N GLY A 100 17.92 24.11 6.54
CA GLY A 100 19.13 23.78 7.30
C GLY A 100 18.86 23.45 8.77
N LEU A 101 19.94 23.14 9.49
CA LEU A 101 19.90 22.86 10.92
C LEU A 101 20.05 24.17 11.73
N PRO A 102 19.65 24.19 13.01
CA PRO A 102 19.96 25.29 13.92
C PRO A 102 21.46 25.56 14.02
N LYS A 103 21.85 26.83 14.18
CA LYS A 103 23.26 27.26 14.31
C LYS A 103 24.00 26.51 15.42
N SER A 104 23.34 26.29 16.55
CA SER A 104 23.87 25.53 17.69
C SER A 104 24.34 24.12 17.30
N LEU A 105 23.65 23.43 16.40
CA LEU A 105 24.06 22.12 15.93
C LEU A 105 25.27 22.18 15.01
N TYR A 106 25.38 23.21 14.16
CA TYR A 106 26.56 23.40 13.30
C TYR A 106 27.82 23.65 14.12
N GLU A 107 27.74 24.49 15.14
CA GLU A 107 28.85 24.76 16.06
C GLU A 107 29.27 23.48 16.81
N LEU A 108 28.30 22.68 17.26
CA LEU A 108 28.57 21.40 17.89
C LEU A 108 29.28 20.44 16.92
N ILE A 109 28.84 20.34 15.67
CA ILE A 109 29.47 19.47 14.66
C ILE A 109 30.92 19.90 14.39
N ILE A 110 31.19 21.21 14.28
CA ILE A 110 32.56 21.73 14.02
C ILE A 110 33.50 21.43 15.20
N ASN A 111 33.00 21.56 16.42
CA ASN A 111 33.80 21.35 17.62
C ASN A 111 33.98 19.86 17.97
N LEU A 112 33.11 18.99 17.46
CA LEU A 112 33.13 17.57 17.76
C LEU A 112 34.19 16.85 16.93
N LYS A 113 35.29 16.46 17.59
CA LYS A 113 36.28 15.55 17.02
C LYS A 113 35.76 14.13 17.14
N ILE A 114 35.33 13.55 16.02
CA ILE A 114 34.90 12.14 15.97
C ILE A 114 36.14 11.25 16.14
N PRO A 115 36.16 10.31 17.11
CA PRO A 115 37.25 9.35 17.21
C PRO A 115 37.31 8.44 15.98
N SER A 116 38.51 8.14 15.49
CA SER A 116 38.71 7.25 14.34
C SER A 116 38.06 5.86 14.52
N SER A 117 37.89 5.40 15.76
CA SER A 117 37.17 4.15 16.06
C SER A 117 35.68 4.20 15.67
N VAL A 118 35.02 5.34 15.84
CA VAL A 118 33.61 5.53 15.50
C VAL A 118 33.43 5.59 13.99
N GLU A 119 34.32 6.29 13.29
CA GLU A 119 34.33 6.32 11.82
C GLU A 119 34.52 4.92 11.24
N ARG A 120 35.52 4.18 11.73
CA ARG A 120 35.76 2.79 11.33
C ARG A 120 34.55 1.90 11.61
N ASN A 121 33.87 2.10 12.73
CA ASN A 121 32.65 1.34 13.06
C ASN A 121 31.50 1.67 12.11
N ALA A 122 31.35 2.94 11.69
CA ALA A 122 30.36 3.33 10.71
C ALA A 122 30.65 2.72 9.33
N GLU A 123 31.91 2.78 8.88
CA GLU A 123 32.35 2.12 7.65
C GLU A 123 32.15 0.60 7.72
N LEU A 124 32.47 -0.01 8.86
CA LEU A 124 32.27 -1.44 9.08
C LEU A 124 30.78 -1.79 9.07
N ALA A 125 29.90 -0.95 9.65
CA ALA A 125 28.46 -1.18 9.62
C ALA A 125 27.92 -1.14 8.19
N VAL A 126 28.34 -0.16 7.38
CA VAL A 126 27.94 -0.03 5.97
C VAL A 126 28.49 -1.18 5.11
N THR A 127 29.77 -1.54 5.28
CA THR A 127 30.37 -2.67 4.54
C THR A 127 29.78 -4.00 4.98
N LYS A 128 29.46 -4.16 6.27
CA LYS A 128 28.81 -5.35 6.78
C LYS A 128 27.41 -5.53 6.21
N SER A 129 26.60 -4.48 6.12
CA SER A 129 25.24 -4.58 5.56
C SER A 129 25.22 -4.85 4.05
N ASN A 130 26.26 -4.43 3.33
CA ASN A 130 26.27 -4.45 1.86
C ASN A 130 27.13 -5.57 1.26
N VAL A 131 28.26 -5.93 1.90
CA VAL A 131 29.29 -6.80 1.34
C VAL A 131 29.47 -8.07 2.15
N TYR A 132 29.58 -7.96 3.48
CA TYR A 132 29.83 -9.12 4.34
C TYR A 132 28.56 -9.85 4.77
N ASP A 133 27.38 -9.33 4.42
CA ASP A 133 26.13 -10.04 4.69
C ASP A 133 26.00 -11.22 3.72
N ALA A 134 25.81 -12.41 4.29
CA ALA A 134 25.63 -13.63 3.52
C ALA A 134 24.22 -13.74 2.94
N GLU A 135 23.25 -13.00 3.50
CA GLU A 135 21.88 -12.96 3.00
C GLU A 135 21.74 -11.91 1.90
N GLN A 136 21.39 -12.34 0.69
CA GLN A 136 21.04 -11.46 -0.41
C GLN A 136 19.59 -11.68 -0.81
N SER A 137 18.72 -10.74 -0.43
CA SER A 137 17.31 -10.72 -0.81
C SER A 137 17.09 -9.74 -1.96
N SER A 138 16.11 -10.01 -2.82
CA SER A 138 15.77 -9.13 -3.94
C SER A 138 15.03 -7.89 -3.43
N LEU A 139 15.66 -6.71 -3.50
CA LEU A 139 15.08 -5.47 -3.01
C LEU A 139 13.90 -5.01 -3.90
N PRO A 140 13.00 -4.16 -3.37
CA PRO A 140 11.95 -3.52 -4.16
C PRO A 140 12.55 -2.79 -5.38
N ARG A 141 11.86 -2.86 -6.53
CA ARG A 141 12.33 -2.17 -7.75
C ARG A 141 12.34 -0.66 -7.53
N THR A 142 13.50 -0.05 -7.73
CA THR A 142 13.65 1.40 -7.79
C THR A 142 12.75 1.97 -8.89
N ARG A 143 11.92 2.96 -8.54
CA ARG A 143 11.13 3.74 -9.50
C ARG A 143 11.83 5.09 -9.69
N ASN A 144 12.16 5.41 -10.93
CA ASN A 144 12.63 6.75 -11.29
C ASN A 144 11.44 7.59 -11.77
N VAL A 145 11.27 8.78 -11.19
CA VAL A 145 10.22 9.73 -11.55
C VAL A 145 10.37 10.20 -12.99
N ASP A 146 11.61 10.39 -13.47
CA ASP A 146 11.90 10.89 -14.82
C ASP A 146 11.67 9.82 -15.90
N ARG A 147 11.68 8.53 -15.51
CA ARG A 147 11.50 7.38 -16.43
C ARG A 147 10.55 6.33 -15.85
N PRO A 148 9.25 6.64 -15.69
CA PRO A 148 8.32 5.78 -14.97
C PRO A 148 8.04 4.44 -15.68
N ALA A 149 8.20 4.38 -17.01
CA ALA A 149 7.99 3.17 -17.81
C ALA A 149 9.22 2.24 -17.85
N TYR A 150 10.40 2.72 -17.45
CA TYR A 150 11.63 1.94 -17.52
C TYR A 150 11.72 0.97 -16.33
N LYS A 151 11.84 -0.33 -16.62
CA LYS A 151 11.95 -1.38 -15.59
C LYS A 151 13.42 -1.58 -15.24
N TYR A 152 13.89 -0.92 -14.18
CA TYR A 152 15.24 -1.15 -13.66
C TYR A 152 15.41 -2.60 -13.14
N PRO A 153 16.60 -3.21 -13.30
CA PRO A 153 16.90 -4.49 -12.68
C PRO A 153 16.78 -4.37 -11.16
N ARG A 154 16.39 -5.47 -10.49
CA ARG A 154 16.34 -5.47 -9.01
C ARG A 154 17.76 -5.59 -8.48
N VAL A 155 18.08 -4.74 -7.51
CA VAL A 155 19.32 -4.82 -6.74
C VAL A 155 19.12 -5.83 -5.61
N TYR A 156 20.15 -6.58 -5.27
CA TYR A 156 20.14 -7.48 -4.12
C TYR A 156 20.71 -6.77 -2.89
N GLY A 157 20.19 -7.08 -1.71
CA GLY A 157 20.69 -6.55 -0.44
C GLY A 157 20.02 -7.16 0.78
N ALA A 158 20.38 -6.64 1.96
CA ALA A 158 19.88 -7.11 3.24
C ALA A 158 18.36 -6.91 3.39
N SER A 159 17.67 -7.86 4.02
CA SER A 159 16.22 -7.83 4.20
C SER A 159 15.80 -6.90 5.35
N GLN A 160 14.67 -6.20 5.19
CA GLN A 160 14.18 -5.18 6.14
C GLN A 160 13.89 -5.74 7.55
N LEU A 161 13.54 -7.03 7.66
CA LEU A 161 13.10 -7.65 8.92
C LEU A 161 14.21 -7.76 9.96
N ARG A 162 15.49 -7.69 9.55
CA ARG A 162 16.65 -7.85 10.45
C ARG A 162 17.24 -6.53 10.95
N SER A 163 16.88 -5.40 10.37
CA SER A 163 17.39 -4.07 10.76
C SER A 163 16.77 -3.51 12.06
N LYS A 164 16.18 -4.36 12.91
CA LYS A 164 15.58 -3.98 14.21
C LYS A 164 16.49 -4.40 15.36
#